data_AF-A0A316WAK8-F1
#
_entry.id   AF-A0A316WAK8-F1
#
_cell.length_a   1.000
_cell.length_b   1.000
_cell.length_c   1.000
_cell.angle_alpha   90.00
_cell.angle_beta   90.00
_cell.angle_gamma   90.00
#
_symmetry.space_group_name_H-M   'P 1'
#
loop_
_entity.id
_entity.type
_entity.pdbx_description
1 polymer ?
#
loop_
_entity_poly.entity_id
_entity_poly.type
_entity_poly.pdbx_seq_one_letter_code
_entity_poly.pdbx_strand_id
1 'polypeptide(L)'
;MNYEIENHAKYSDQKFNVAKPVKGNNTKINSYLENLSADKHEDYAYRRINTPVNETFFTNSENRIRYENIITEKGIDIIEMIAGEVKPNLRPLGLINPAYKIFGLGTHFFTWRNIPNNCPLVYWWQVPGHDWIPLFPVANRG
;
A
#
# COMPACT_ATOMS: atom_id res chain seq x y z
N MET A 1 -13.04 24.11 1.55
CA MET A 1 -11.82 23.84 2.33
C MET A 1 -10.92 22.98 1.44
N ASN A 2 -9.75 23.46 1.05
CA ASN A 2 -8.85 22.72 0.16
C ASN A 2 -7.87 21.94 1.03
N TYR A 3 -7.75 20.63 0.79
CA TYR A 3 -6.73 19.81 1.43
C TYR A 3 -5.39 20.07 0.74
N GLU A 4 -4.41 20.54 1.51
CA GLU A 4 -3.01 20.59 1.07
C GLU A 4 -2.35 19.24 1.38
N ILE A 5 -1.97 18.51 0.34
CA ILE A 5 -1.28 17.22 0.46
C ILE A 5 0.15 17.41 -0.01
N GLU A 6 1.10 17.27 0.91
CA GLU A 6 2.53 17.37 0.63
C GLU A 6 3.14 15.97 0.47
N ASN A 7 3.84 15.75 -0.65
CA ASN A 7 4.61 14.53 -0.92
C ASN A 7 6.12 14.85 -0.92
N HIS A 8 6.62 15.32 0.22
CA HIS A 8 8.04 15.56 0.40
C HIS A 8 8.59 14.41 1.24
N ALA A 9 9.63 13.70 0.80
CA ALA A 9 10.24 12.61 1.58
C ALA A 9 11.36 13.08 2.54
N LYS A 10 11.80 14.34 2.43
CA LYS A 10 13.07 14.84 2.99
C LYS A 10 12.97 15.55 4.35
N TYR A 11 11.81 16.06 4.76
CA TYR A 11 11.66 16.93 5.94
C TYR A 11 10.86 16.28 7.08
N SER A 12 11.10 16.66 8.34
CA SER A 12 10.47 16.01 9.51
C SER A 12 9.04 16.47 9.82
N ASP A 13 8.55 17.53 9.17
CA ASP A 13 7.26 18.17 9.46
C ASP A 13 6.12 17.66 8.55
N GLN A 14 6.25 16.43 8.06
CA GLN A 14 5.47 15.93 6.94
C GLN A 14 4.01 15.63 7.31
N LYS A 15 3.09 16.32 6.64
CA LYS A 15 1.70 15.87 6.42
C LYS A 15 1.59 14.63 5.51
N PHE A 16 2.73 14.10 5.05
CA PHE A 16 2.82 12.95 4.16
C PHE A 16 2.34 11.69 4.87
N ASN A 17 1.21 11.16 4.44
CA ASN A 17 0.65 9.90 4.91
C ASN A 17 0.55 8.92 3.74
N VAL A 18 1.34 7.86 3.81
CA VAL A 18 1.21 6.66 2.98
C VAL A 18 0.71 5.50 3.81
N ALA A 19 -0.03 4.61 3.16
CA ALA A 19 -0.38 3.31 3.67
C ALA A 19 0.89 2.51 3.93
N LYS A 20 1.20 2.24 5.19
CA LYS A 20 2.33 1.38 5.51
C LYS A 20 2.17 0.73 6.88
N PRO A 21 2.10 -0.60 6.98
CA PRO A 21 1.87 -1.27 8.26
C PRO A 21 3.05 -1.05 9.22
N VAL A 22 2.78 -1.15 10.52
CA VAL A 22 3.80 -1.28 11.56
C VAL A 22 4.21 -2.74 11.72
N LYS A 23 5.47 -3.00 12.07
CA LYS A 23 5.92 -4.36 12.36
C LYS A 23 5.27 -4.85 13.66
N GLY A 24 4.30 -5.73 13.55
CA GLY A 24 3.55 -6.32 14.66
C GLY A 24 3.41 -7.83 14.51
N ASN A 25 2.38 -8.42 15.12
CA ASN A 25 2.14 -9.88 15.12
C ASN A 25 1.29 -10.36 13.93
N ASN A 26 1.14 -9.56 12.87
CA ASN A 26 0.36 -9.94 11.71
C ASN A 26 1.12 -10.96 10.86
N THR A 27 0.80 -12.24 11.04
CA THR A 27 1.48 -13.36 10.37
C THR A 27 1.39 -13.26 8.86
N LYS A 28 0.23 -12.89 8.31
CA LYS A 28 0.04 -12.77 6.85
C LYS A 28 0.97 -11.74 6.23
N ILE A 29 1.02 -10.54 6.81
CA ILE A 29 1.89 -9.45 6.33
C ILE A 29 3.37 -9.82 6.50
N ASN A 30 3.73 -10.37 7.65
CA ASN A 30 5.12 -10.72 7.95
C ASN A 30 5.62 -11.84 7.01
N SER A 31 4.85 -12.92 6.85
CA SER A 31 5.20 -14.03 5.96
C SER A 31 5.25 -13.61 4.50
N TYR A 32 4.38 -12.69 4.05
CA TYR A 32 4.47 -12.14 2.71
C TYR A 32 5.84 -11.47 2.46
N LEU A 33 6.29 -10.63 3.40
CA LEU A 33 7.57 -9.92 3.28
C LEU A 33 8.77 -10.88 3.31
N GLU A 34 8.73 -11.86 4.22
CA GLU A 34 9.78 -12.88 4.38
C GLU A 34 9.95 -13.73 3.11
N ASN A 35 8.86 -14.02 2.41
CA ASN A 35 8.86 -14.81 1.17
C ASN A 35 9.29 -14.00 -0.08
N LEU A 36 9.51 -12.69 0.02
CA LEU A 36 10.06 -11.92 -1.10
C LEU A 36 11.54 -12.27 -1.31
N SER A 37 11.90 -12.61 -2.55
CA SER A 37 13.29 -12.83 -2.96
C SER A 37 14.13 -11.54 -3.04
N ALA A 38 13.47 -10.38 -3.00
CA ALA A 38 14.11 -9.07 -2.99
C ALA A 38 14.87 -8.82 -1.68
N ASP A 39 15.93 -8.01 -1.70
CA ASP A 39 16.81 -7.78 -0.55
C ASP A 39 17.09 -6.29 -0.26
N LYS A 40 16.72 -5.37 -1.16
CA LYS A 40 16.98 -3.93 -0.95
C LYS A 40 15.89 -3.27 -0.14
N HIS A 41 16.30 -2.35 0.74
CA HIS A 41 15.42 -1.45 1.49
C HIS A 41 14.41 -2.14 2.41
N GLU A 42 14.71 -3.34 2.91
CA GLU A 42 13.85 -4.05 3.88
C GLU A 42 13.57 -3.21 5.14
N ASP A 43 14.52 -2.38 5.55
CA ASP A 43 14.40 -1.40 6.64
C ASP A 43 13.28 -0.37 6.39
N TYR A 44 12.87 -0.19 5.13
CA TYR A 44 11.73 0.62 4.71
C TYR A 44 10.47 -0.23 4.43
N ALA A 45 10.36 -1.48 4.85
CA ALA A 45 9.12 -2.25 4.67
C ALA A 45 8.01 -1.79 5.61
N TYR A 46 8.34 -1.48 6.86
CA TYR A 46 7.39 -1.07 7.89
C TYR A 46 7.49 0.42 8.23
N ARG A 47 6.41 0.98 8.73
CA ARG A 47 6.42 2.28 9.40
C ARG A 47 6.94 2.10 10.82
N ARG A 48 7.62 3.12 11.36
CA ARG A 48 8.01 3.13 12.78
C ARG A 48 6.76 3.08 13.66
N ILE A 49 6.83 2.32 14.75
CA ILE A 49 5.80 2.31 15.79
C ILE A 49 5.69 3.71 16.40
N ASN A 50 4.48 4.09 16.80
CA ASN A 50 4.16 5.38 17.43
C ASN A 50 4.51 6.61 16.58
N THR A 51 4.59 6.47 15.25
CA THR A 51 4.64 7.61 14.33
C THR A 51 3.34 7.73 13.54
N PRO A 52 2.86 8.94 13.20
CA PRO A 52 3.26 10.22 13.78
C PRO A 52 2.98 10.23 15.30
N VAL A 53 3.68 11.10 16.02
CA VAL A 53 3.46 11.29 17.46
C VAL A 53 2.05 11.83 17.72
N ASN A 54 1.58 12.71 16.84
CA ASN A 54 0.22 13.24 16.84
C ASN A 54 -0.51 12.74 15.59
N GLU A 55 -1.53 11.92 15.76
CA GLU A 55 -2.37 11.45 14.65
C GLU A 55 -3.46 12.48 14.35
N THR A 56 -3.37 13.10 13.18
CA THR A 56 -4.29 14.16 12.72
C THR A 56 -4.95 13.84 11.38
N PHE A 57 -4.51 12.77 10.71
CA PHE A 57 -5.02 12.36 9.39
C PHE A 57 -6.12 11.31 9.53
N PHE A 58 -5.90 10.32 10.40
CA PHE A 58 -6.91 9.34 10.80
C PHE A 58 -7.65 9.80 12.06
N THR A 59 -8.82 9.22 12.32
CA THR A 59 -9.60 9.53 13.53
C THR A 59 -8.83 9.25 14.82
N ASN A 60 -7.95 8.23 14.82
CA ASN A 60 -6.99 7.93 15.87
C ASN A 60 -5.92 6.94 15.35
N SER A 61 -4.90 6.67 16.17
CA SER A 61 -3.79 5.76 15.82
C SER A 61 -4.22 4.31 15.63
N GLU A 62 -5.20 3.83 16.39
CA GLU A 62 -5.74 2.47 16.26
C GLU A 62 -6.43 2.27 14.90
N ASN A 63 -7.23 3.24 14.48
CA ASN A 63 -7.91 3.23 13.18
C ASN A 63 -6.92 3.29 12.02
N ARG A 64 -5.82 4.03 12.17
CA ARG A 64 -4.72 4.00 11.19
C ARG A 64 -4.12 2.60 11.07
N ILE A 65 -3.74 1.98 12.19
CA ILE A 65 -3.15 0.63 12.20
C ILE A 65 -4.12 -0.38 11.57
N ARG A 66 -5.40 -0.31 11.95
CA ARG A 66 -6.45 -1.15 11.38
C ARG A 66 -6.55 -0.95 9.87
N TYR A 67 -6.59 0.29 9.40
CA TYR A 67 -6.67 0.63 7.99
C TYR A 67 -5.45 0.13 7.20
N GLU A 68 -4.23 0.44 7.67
CA GLU A 68 -2.97 0.01 7.05
C GLU A 68 -2.87 -1.52 6.95
N ASN A 69 -3.33 -2.25 7.98
CA ASN A 69 -3.37 -3.71 7.93
C ASN A 69 -4.39 -4.21 6.90
N ILE A 70 -5.63 -3.71 6.93
CA ILE A 70 -6.70 -4.14 6.01
C ILE A 70 -6.27 -3.97 4.55
N ILE A 71 -5.76 -2.79 4.18
CA ILE A 71 -5.37 -2.53 2.79
C ILE A 71 -4.17 -3.39 2.35
N THR A 72 -3.24 -3.69 3.26
CA THR A 72 -2.09 -4.57 2.96
C THR A 72 -2.55 -6.01 2.81
N GLU A 73 -3.35 -6.52 3.75
CA GLU A 73 -3.88 -7.89 3.72
C GLU A 73 -4.77 -8.15 2.51
N LYS A 74 -5.62 -7.19 2.13
CA LYS A 74 -6.46 -7.28 0.94
C LYS A 74 -5.64 -7.17 -0.34
N GLY A 75 -4.58 -6.37 -0.34
CA GLY A 75 -3.62 -6.38 -1.44
C GLY A 75 -2.95 -7.75 -1.60
N ILE A 76 -2.64 -8.44 -0.50
CA ILE A 76 -2.11 -9.81 -0.53
C ILE A 76 -3.16 -10.79 -1.06
N ASP A 77 -4.42 -10.72 -0.57
CA ASP A 77 -5.54 -11.52 -1.09
C ASP A 77 -5.67 -11.38 -2.62
N ILE A 78 -5.60 -10.15 -3.14
CA ILE A 78 -5.70 -9.86 -4.57
C ILE A 78 -4.56 -10.52 -5.36
N ILE A 79 -3.35 -10.52 -4.82
CA ILE A 79 -2.19 -11.17 -5.45
C ILE A 79 -2.38 -12.69 -5.47
N GLU A 80 -2.90 -13.27 -4.39
CA GLU A 80 -3.17 -14.71 -4.27
C GLU A 80 -4.26 -15.18 -5.25
N MET A 81 -5.12 -14.29 -5.76
CA MET A 81 -6.09 -14.59 -6.83
C MET A 81 -5.47 -14.70 -8.22
N ILE A 82 -4.23 -14.23 -8.44
CA ILE A 82 -3.61 -14.24 -9.77
C ILE A 82 -3.29 -15.69 -10.17
N ALA A 83 -3.91 -16.15 -11.24
CA ALA A 83 -3.54 -17.41 -11.87
C ALA A 83 -2.22 -17.25 -12.64
N GLY A 84 -1.25 -18.13 -12.35
CA GLY A 84 0.04 -18.16 -13.03
C GLY A 84 1.13 -17.36 -12.31
N GLU A 85 2.10 -16.87 -13.07
CA GLU A 85 3.27 -16.17 -12.53
C GLU A 85 2.90 -14.75 -12.05
N VAL A 86 3.14 -14.48 -10.76
CA VAL A 86 3.02 -13.14 -10.19
C VAL A 86 4.28 -12.35 -10.52
N LYS A 87 4.13 -11.25 -11.27
CA LYS A 87 5.27 -10.40 -11.62
C LYS A 87 5.94 -9.84 -10.36
N PRO A 88 7.28 -9.85 -10.27
CA PRO A 88 8.00 -9.47 -9.06
C PRO A 88 7.96 -7.97 -8.76
N ASN A 89 7.44 -7.11 -9.64
CA ASN A 89 7.16 -5.70 -9.35
C ASN A 89 5.78 -5.46 -8.71
N LEU A 90 4.88 -6.44 -8.75
CA LEU A 90 3.55 -6.34 -8.16
C LEU A 90 3.63 -6.56 -6.64
N ARG A 91 3.09 -5.62 -5.88
CA ARG A 91 3.06 -5.65 -4.42
C ARG A 91 1.69 -5.19 -3.92
N PRO A 92 1.27 -5.58 -2.69
CA PRO A 92 -0.05 -5.26 -2.16
C PRO A 92 -0.35 -3.76 -2.14
N LEU A 93 0.67 -2.93 -1.91
CA LEU A 93 0.58 -1.46 -1.83
C LEU A 93 1.03 -0.77 -3.13
N GLY A 94 0.93 -1.45 -4.28
CA GLY A 94 1.17 -0.91 -5.62
C GLY A 94 2.46 -1.36 -6.27
N LEU A 95 2.61 -1.07 -7.57
CA LEU A 95 3.80 -1.41 -8.36
C LEU A 95 5.05 -0.72 -7.84
N ILE A 96 6.16 -1.46 -7.81
CA ILE A 96 7.48 -0.95 -7.38
C ILE A 96 8.63 -1.64 -8.10
N ASN A 97 9.88 -1.18 -7.88
CA ASN A 97 11.06 -1.86 -8.37
C ASN A 97 11.13 -3.31 -7.81
N PRO A 98 11.26 -4.36 -8.66
CA PRO A 98 11.33 -5.75 -8.22
C PRO A 98 12.38 -6.05 -7.15
N ALA A 99 13.48 -5.30 -7.14
CA ALA A 99 14.58 -5.49 -6.20
C ALA A 99 14.28 -4.95 -4.79
N TYR A 100 13.16 -4.26 -4.58
CA TYR A 100 12.81 -3.67 -3.28
C TYR A 100 11.99 -4.65 -2.44
N LYS A 101 12.50 -4.97 -1.25
CA LYS A 101 11.86 -5.85 -0.28
C LYS A 101 10.91 -5.07 0.62
N ILE A 102 9.89 -4.48 0.00
CA ILE A 102 8.84 -3.71 0.67
C ILE A 102 7.47 -4.03 0.06
N PHE A 103 6.40 -3.59 0.72
CA PHE A 103 5.01 -3.86 0.33
C PHE A 103 4.50 -3.02 -0.85
N GLY A 104 5.28 -2.08 -1.37
CA GLY A 104 4.85 -1.05 -2.32
C GLY A 104 4.99 0.36 -1.72
N LEU A 105 4.57 1.39 -2.46
CA LEU A 105 4.69 2.79 -1.99
C LEU A 105 3.55 3.23 -1.08
N GLY A 106 2.37 2.60 -1.19
CA GLY A 106 1.23 2.92 -0.31
C GLY A 106 0.63 4.31 -0.54
N THR A 107 0.82 4.87 -1.72
CA THR A 107 0.31 6.21 -2.05
C THR A 107 -1.21 6.28 -1.96
N HIS A 108 -1.73 7.29 -1.27
CA HIS A 108 -3.16 7.60 -1.18
C HIS A 108 -3.64 8.65 -2.19
N PHE A 109 -2.73 9.20 -2.98
CA PHE A 109 -3.05 10.25 -3.94
C PHE A 109 -3.53 9.66 -5.26
N PHE A 110 -4.83 9.79 -5.50
CA PHE A 110 -5.47 9.52 -6.78
C PHE A 110 -6.44 10.66 -7.09
N THR A 111 -6.76 10.81 -8.38
CA THR A 111 -7.72 11.82 -8.86
C THR A 111 -8.93 11.12 -9.45
N TRP A 112 -10.02 11.85 -9.66
CA TRP A 112 -11.19 11.31 -10.34
C TRP A 112 -10.89 10.77 -11.75
N ARG A 113 -9.78 11.19 -12.39
CA ARG A 113 -9.37 10.73 -13.72
C ARG A 113 -8.41 9.57 -13.71
N ASN A 114 -7.62 9.39 -12.64
CA ASN A 114 -6.51 8.46 -12.66
C ASN A 114 -6.08 8.02 -11.25
N ILE A 115 -5.79 6.73 -11.13
CA ILE A 115 -5.18 6.12 -9.95
C ILE A 115 -3.81 5.61 -10.37
N PRO A 116 -2.73 6.17 -9.81
CA PRO A 116 -1.39 5.69 -10.09
C PRO A 116 -1.23 4.21 -9.75
N ASN A 117 -0.51 3.46 -10.59
CA ASN A 117 -0.24 2.04 -10.34
C ASN A 117 0.59 1.78 -9.08
N ASN A 118 1.20 2.82 -8.49
CA ASN A 118 1.91 2.74 -7.21
C ASN A 118 1.00 2.94 -5.98
N CYS A 119 -0.31 3.12 -6.19
CA CYS A 119 -1.31 3.06 -5.14
C CYS A 119 -1.64 1.59 -4.77
N PRO A 120 -2.18 1.32 -3.58
CA PRO A 120 -2.63 -0.01 -3.19
C PRO A 120 -3.55 -0.69 -4.21
N LEU A 121 -3.35 -1.99 -4.42
CA LEU A 121 -4.11 -2.78 -5.41
C LEU A 121 -5.62 -2.74 -5.15
N VAL A 122 -6.00 -2.64 -3.87
CA VAL A 122 -7.39 -2.46 -3.41
C VAL A 122 -8.12 -1.35 -4.17
N TYR A 123 -7.42 -0.30 -4.62
CA TYR A 123 -8.06 0.84 -5.27
C TYR A 123 -8.38 0.61 -6.75
N TRP A 124 -7.60 -0.19 -7.48
CA TRP A 124 -7.61 -0.17 -8.95
C TRP A 124 -7.42 -1.54 -9.62
N TRP A 125 -7.03 -2.59 -8.88
CA TRP A 125 -6.85 -3.90 -9.49
C TRP A 125 -8.20 -4.43 -9.98
N GLN A 126 -8.31 -4.70 -11.26
CA GLN A 126 -9.50 -5.29 -11.86
C GLN A 126 -9.06 -6.13 -13.05
N VAL A 127 -9.28 -7.44 -12.95
CA VAL A 127 -8.96 -8.43 -13.97
C VAL A 127 -10.16 -9.37 -14.09
N PRO A 128 -10.69 -9.61 -15.30
CA PRO A 128 -11.78 -10.56 -15.51
C PRO A 128 -11.42 -11.93 -14.91
N GLY A 129 -12.34 -12.52 -14.15
CA GLY A 129 -12.13 -13.79 -13.45
C GLY A 129 -11.55 -13.68 -12.04
N HIS A 130 -11.10 -12.50 -11.62
CA HIS A 130 -10.79 -12.26 -10.20
C HIS A 130 -12.08 -11.85 -9.47
N ASP A 131 -12.36 -12.50 -8.34
CA ASP A 131 -13.48 -12.13 -7.46
C ASP A 131 -13.13 -10.91 -6.59
N TRP A 132 -12.82 -9.80 -7.26
CA TRP A 132 -12.46 -8.53 -6.62
C TRP A 132 -13.06 -7.35 -7.37
N ILE A 133 -13.76 -6.49 -6.62
CA ILE A 133 -14.29 -5.21 -7.11
C ILE A 133 -13.42 -4.11 -6.49
N PRO A 134 -12.64 -3.36 -7.29
CA PRO A 134 -11.82 -2.27 -6.77
C PRO A 134 -12.69 -1.12 -6.25
N LEU A 135 -12.13 -0.32 -5.33
CA LEU A 135 -12.81 0.88 -4.83
C LEU A 135 -13.13 1.87 -5.96
N PHE A 136 -12.27 1.92 -6.99
CA PHE A 136 -12.42 2.79 -8.14
C PHE A 136 -12.25 1.98 -9.43
N PRO A 137 -13.32 1.36 -9.93
CA PRO A 137 -13.26 0.58 -11.16
C PRO A 137 -12.88 1.46 -12.35
N VAL A 138 -11.90 1.01 -13.13
CA VAL A 138 -11.44 1.71 -14.32
C VAL A 138 -12.41 1.44 -15.46
N ALA A 139 -13.23 2.43 -15.81
CA ALA A 139 -14.12 2.34 -16.98
C ALA A 139 -13.36 2.42 -18.32
N ASN A 140 -12.19 3.08 -18.33
CA ASN A 140 -11.37 3.27 -19.53
C ASN A 140 -9.89 3.13 -19.15
N ARG A 141 -9.25 2.01 -19.51
CA ARG A 141 -7.78 1.98 -19.66
C ARG A 141 -7.50 2.65 -21.00
N GLY A 142 -6.84 3.81 -20.97
CA GLY A 142 -6.33 4.45 -22.18
C GLY A 142 -5.36 3.53 -22.93
#